data_AF-A0A2X2JUN6-F1
#
_entry.id   AF-A0A2X2JUN6-F1
#
_cell.length_a   1.000
_cell.length_b   1.000
_cell.length_c   1.000
_cell.angle_alpha   90.00
_cell.angle_beta   90.00
_cell.angle_gamma   90.00
#
_symmetry.space_group_name_H-M   'P 1'
#
loop_
_entity.id
_entity.type
_entity.pdbx_description
1 polymer ?
#
loop_
_entity_poly.entity_id
_entity_poly.type
_entity_poly.pdbx_seq_one_letter_code
_entity_poly.pdbx_strand_id
1 'polypeptide(L)'
;MLEKLRFSKMFFSSNAVNKGAVMTSTLDEAYTQQLALSNSIEKYLLIDHTKVGKEDFTSFCQLNELTAVVMDYEDEEKSRND
;
A
#
# COMPACT_ATOMS: atom_id res chain seq x y z
N MET A 1 3.59 3.11 21.14
CA MET A 1 3.45 4.57 20.85
C MET A 1 2.42 4.81 19.76
N LEU A 2 2.57 4.18 18.59
CA LEU A 2 1.61 4.26 17.47
C LEU A 2 0.16 3.91 17.84
N GLU A 3 -0.05 2.96 18.76
CA GLU A 3 -1.38 2.52 19.21
C GLU A 3 -2.26 3.65 19.75
N LYS A 4 -1.65 4.71 20.29
CA LYS A 4 -2.34 5.85 20.90
C LYS A 4 -2.51 7.03 19.95
N LEU A 5 -1.87 7.00 18.79
CA LEU A 5 -1.99 8.05 17.79
C LEU A 5 -3.28 7.83 17.00
N ARG A 6 -3.90 8.93 16.56
CA ARG A 6 -5.11 8.94 15.74
C ARG A 6 -4.83 9.83 14.55
N PHE A 7 -5.05 9.32 13.34
CA PHE A 7 -4.76 10.04 12.11
C PHE A 7 -6.05 10.31 11.34
N SER A 8 -6.25 11.57 10.94
CA SER A 8 -7.36 11.90 10.02
C SER A 8 -7.10 11.32 8.63
N LYS A 9 -5.85 11.39 8.16
CA LYS A 9 -5.42 10.81 6.88
C LYS A 9 -4.05 10.16 7.04
N MET A 10 -3.87 9.01 6.41
CA MET A 10 -2.61 8.28 6.32
C MET A 10 -2.26 8.02 4.87
N PHE A 11 -0.99 8.24 4.53
CA PHE A 11 -0.39 7.88 3.25
C PHE A 11 0.70 6.86 3.51
N PHE A 12 0.69 5.75 2.79
CA PHE A 12 1.60 4.64 2.99
C PHE A 12 1.88 3.93 1.67
N SER A 13 2.89 3.07 1.64
CA SER A 13 3.29 2.32 0.45
C SER A 13 3.31 0.81 0.73
N SER A 14 3.58 0.03 -0.31
CA SER A 14 3.63 -1.42 -0.24
C SER A 14 4.57 -1.96 -1.31
N ASN A 15 5.11 -3.15 -1.10
CA ASN A 15 5.98 -3.80 -2.07
C ASN A 15 5.22 -4.55 -3.16
N ALA A 16 3.97 -4.92 -2.89
CA ALA A 16 3.17 -5.70 -3.81
C ALA A 16 1.68 -5.54 -3.54
N VAL A 17 0.88 -5.60 -4.61
CA VAL A 17 -0.58 -5.69 -4.55
C VAL A 17 -1.07 -6.78 -5.47
N ASN A 18 -1.74 -7.81 -4.93
CA ASN A 18 -2.30 -8.88 -5.74
C ASN A 18 -3.65 -9.33 -5.20
N LYS A 19 -4.64 -9.46 -6.11
CA LYS A 19 -6.02 -9.87 -5.77
C LYS A 19 -6.63 -9.09 -4.60
N GLY A 20 -6.27 -7.82 -4.46
CA GLY A 20 -6.72 -6.94 -3.37
C GLY A 20 -5.85 -6.96 -2.11
N ALA A 21 -4.96 -7.94 -1.94
CA ALA A 21 -4.04 -7.98 -0.81
C ALA A 21 -2.89 -6.99 -1.00
N VAL A 22 -2.64 -6.14 0.00
CA VAL A 22 -1.51 -5.19 0.05
C VAL A 22 -0.41 -5.78 0.92
N MET A 23 0.80 -5.91 0.37
CA MET A 23 1.85 -6.76 0.94
C MET A 23 3.18 -6.02 1.16
N THR A 24 3.97 -6.52 2.12
CA THR A 24 5.29 -5.99 2.51
C THR A 24 6.26 -7.14 2.84
N SER A 25 7.54 -6.83 2.97
CA SER A 25 8.60 -7.86 3.03
C SER A 25 8.80 -8.49 4.41
N THR A 26 8.32 -7.87 5.49
CA THR A 26 8.53 -8.39 6.85
C THR A 26 7.28 -8.33 7.72
N LEU A 27 7.23 -9.17 8.76
CA LEU A 27 6.15 -9.14 9.76
C LEU A 27 6.15 -7.85 10.58
N ASP A 28 7.32 -7.29 10.88
CA ASP A 28 7.46 -6.07 11.67
C ASP A 28 6.90 -4.84 10.91
N GLU A 29 7.18 -4.76 9.61
CA GLU A 29 6.57 -3.75 8.72
C GLU A 29 5.05 -3.93 8.67
N ALA A 30 4.58 -5.16 8.49
CA ALA A 30 3.16 -5.46 8.41
C ALA A 30 2.43 -5.05 9.69
N TYR A 31 2.98 -5.41 10.85
CA TYR A 31 2.43 -5.05 12.15
C TYR A 31 2.38 -3.54 12.35
N THR A 32 3.47 -2.84 12.05
CA THR A 32 3.57 -1.38 12.21
C THR A 32 2.56 -0.65 11.32
N GLN A 33 2.44 -1.07 10.05
CA GLN A 33 1.52 -0.47 9.09
C GLN A 33 0.06 -0.78 9.42
N GLN A 34 -0.25 -2.03 9.78
CA GLN A 34 -1.60 -2.42 10.22
C GLN A 34 -2.05 -1.63 11.45
N LEU A 35 -1.15 -1.41 12.40
CA LEU A 35 -1.45 -0.60 13.58
C LEU A 35 -1.74 0.87 13.21
N ALA A 36 -0.94 1.49 12.34
CA ALA A 36 -1.21 2.84 11.87
C ALA A 36 -2.53 2.93 11.06
N LEU A 37 -2.82 1.93 10.22
CA LEU A 37 -4.04 1.85 9.43
C LEU A 37 -5.30 1.75 10.30
N SER A 38 -5.27 0.89 11.33
CA SER A 38 -6.40 0.73 12.26
C SER A 38 -6.73 2.01 13.03
N ASN A 39 -5.74 2.91 13.15
CA ASN A 39 -5.85 4.18 13.84
C ASN A 39 -6.10 5.38 12.91
N SER A 40 -6.40 5.12 11.63
CA SER A 40 -6.58 6.12 10.59
C SER A 40 -8.01 6.14 10.05
N ILE A 41 -8.57 7.33 9.87
CA ILE A 41 -9.90 7.52 9.28
C ILE A 41 -9.83 7.31 7.76
N GLU A 42 -8.97 8.05 7.08
CA GLU A 42 -8.74 7.89 5.64
C GLU A 42 -7.36 7.31 5.35
N LYS A 43 -7.30 6.42 4.36
CA LYS A 43 -6.15 5.58 4.07
C LYS A 43 -5.85 5.60 2.57
N TYR A 44 -4.69 6.13 2.21
CA TYR A 44 -4.27 6.32 0.82
C TYR A 44 -3.02 5.49 0.55
N LEU A 45 -3.14 4.50 -0.34
CA LEU A 45 -2.00 3.71 -0.79
C LEU A 45 -1.29 4.47 -1.93
N LEU A 46 0.00 4.68 -1.76
CA LEU A 46 0.91 5.22 -2.77
C LEU A 46 1.77 4.08 -3.31
N ILE A 47 1.60 3.74 -4.58
CA ILE A 47 2.28 2.59 -5.18
C ILE A 47 2.62 2.88 -6.63
N ASP A 48 3.74 2.35 -7.13
CA ASP A 48 4.02 2.37 -8.55
C ASP A 48 3.36 1.18 -9.27
N HIS A 49 3.03 1.35 -10.55
CA HIS A 49 2.36 0.35 -11.39
C HIS A 49 3.12 -0.99 -11.44
N THR A 50 4.45 -0.99 -11.30
CA THR A 50 5.27 -2.22 -11.38
C THR A 50 5.01 -3.21 -10.24
N LYS A 51 4.37 -2.76 -9.15
CA LYS A 51 4.02 -3.59 -7.98
C LYS A 51 2.68 -4.30 -8.11
N VAL A 52 1.86 -3.94 -9.11
CA VAL A 52 0.55 -4.56 -9.34
C VAL A 52 0.72 -5.99 -9.86
N GLY A 53 -0.06 -6.91 -9.31
CA GLY A 53 -0.01 -8.34 -9.64
C GLY A 53 1.22 -9.08 -9.11
N LYS A 54 2.07 -8.41 -8.32
CA LYS A 54 3.23 -9.02 -7.64
C LYS A 54 2.82 -9.62 -6.30
N GLU A 55 3.61 -10.55 -5.80
CA GLU A 55 3.47 -11.09 -4.45
C GLU A 55 4.69 -10.70 -3.62
N ASP A 56 4.47 -10.48 -2.33
CA ASP A 56 5.54 -10.32 -1.33
C ASP A 56 5.18 -11.13 -0.08
N PHE A 57 6.05 -11.14 0.91
CA PHE A 57 6.05 -12.07 2.03
C PHE A 57 4.74 -12.10 2.83
N THR A 58 4.16 -10.95 3.18
CA THR A 58 2.98 -10.90 4.05
C THR A 58 2.03 -9.76 3.69
N SER A 59 0.72 -10.02 3.82
CA SER A 59 -0.34 -9.03 3.62
C SER A 59 -0.68 -8.32 4.93
N PHE A 60 -0.90 -7.00 4.88
CA PHE A 60 -1.23 -6.21 6.08
C PHE A 60 -2.58 -5.49 6.01
N CYS A 61 -3.16 -5.30 4.82
CA CYS A 61 -4.54 -4.84 4.61
C CYS A 61 -5.08 -5.26 3.22
N GLN A 62 -6.37 -5.01 2.99
CA GLN A 62 -7.04 -5.19 1.70
C GLN A 62 -7.35 -3.85 1.03
N LEU A 63 -7.32 -3.80 -0.31
CA LEU A 63 -7.64 -2.60 -1.09
C LEU A 63 -9.04 -2.04 -0.79
N ASN A 64 -10.01 -2.90 -0.46
CA ASN A 64 -11.37 -2.49 -0.13
C ASN A 64 -11.49 -1.79 1.24
N GLU A 65 -10.43 -1.80 2.06
CA GLU A 65 -10.34 -1.07 3.32
C GLU A 65 -9.78 0.35 3.14
N LEU A 66 -9.36 0.70 1.92
CA LEU A 66 -8.67 1.94 1.59
C LEU A 66 -9.63 2.99 1.04
N THR A 67 -9.27 4.25 1.24
CA THR A 67 -10.00 5.40 0.69
C THR A 67 -9.71 5.56 -0.80
N ALA A 68 -8.44 5.48 -1.19
CA ALA A 68 -8.02 5.52 -2.58
C ALA A 68 -6.63 4.92 -2.77
N VAL A 69 -6.31 4.57 -4.02
CA VAL A 69 -4.96 4.22 -4.48
C VAL A 69 -4.49 5.33 -5.40
N VAL A 70 -3.29 5.84 -5.14
CA VAL A 70 -2.59 6.80 -5.99
C VAL A 70 -1.43 6.04 -6.63
N MET A 71 -1.46 6.00 -7.97
CA MET A 71 -0.49 5.26 -8.78
C MET A 71 0.03 6.16 -9.88
N ASP A 72 1.29 5.94 -10.27
CA ASP A 72 1.82 6.54 -11.47
C ASP A 72 1.13 5.96 -12.72
N TYR A 73 1.15 6.74 -13.79
CA TYR A 73 0.62 6.31 -15.07
C TYR A 73 1.78 5.78 -15.92
N GLU A 74 1.75 4.47 -16.22
CA GLU A 74 2.67 3.90 -17.20
C GLU A 74 2.26 4.40 -18.59
N ASP A 75 3.07 5.28 -19.16
CA ASP A 75 2.88 5.80 -20.51
C ASP A 75 3.53 4.78 -21.48
N GLU A 76 2.74 3.81 -21.96
CA GLU A 76 3.21 2.69 -22.82
C GLU A 76 4.00 3.14 -24.07
N GLU A 77 3.90 4.41 -24.47
CA GLU A 77 4.65 4.96 -25.60
C GLU A 77 6.13 5.26 -25.30
N LYS A 78 6.52 5.46 -24.03
CA LYS A 78 7.92 5.76 -23.67
C LYS A 78 8.80 4.51 -23.56
N SER A 79 8.21 3.36 -23.26
CA SER A 79 8.94 2.09 -23.05
C SER A 79 9.32 1.35 -24.35
N ARG A 80 9.03 1.91 -25.54
CA ARG A 80 9.43 1.35 -26.85
C ARG A 80 10.64 2.03 -27.50
N ASN A 81 11.19 3.08 -26.90
CA ASN A 81 12.27 3.89 -27.50
C ASN A 81 13.61 3.83 -26.74
N ASP A 82 13.73 2.96 -25.73
CA ASP A 82 15.00 2.61 -25.05
C ASP A 82 15.40 1.17 -25.39
#